data_AF-A0A8S2Q458-F1
#
_entry.id   AF-A0A8S2Q458-F1
#
_cell.length_a   1.000
_cell.length_b   1.000
_cell.length_c   1.000
_cell.angle_alpha   90.00
_cell.angle_beta   90.00
_cell.angle_gamma   90.00
#
_symmetry.space_group_name_H-M   'P 1'
#
loop_
_entity.id
_entity.type
_entity.pdbx_description
1 polymer ?
#
loop_
_entity_poly.entity_id
_entity_poly.type
_entity_poly.pdbx_seq_one_letter_code
_entity_poly.pdbx_strand_id
1 'polypeptide(L)'
;MLPNLKCFSLKSYFQFQQYEQIPLLLRHRNRIIDGTCVQNDILVHIPQLHSLTFYVSSYIDIRDLSREHIQQTLINIGQQNAATIVNYLSMYTAECSIFSLPFAFDYLPCLGNIFPNIVFNYVTYLLVEDNDGFKHEFFVRIARSFPLLKYLRIFNIESQVLADMKLSSDHSQSYSMIEYPHLTSLDVSHGHQDYLEQFLNETKAYVPCLTELKALYPHLKIVTNNFTREETRRNCAKVKQLIFFEQLDNVQDYYHYFPSL
;
A
#
# COMPACT_ATOMS: atom_id res chain seq x y z
N MET A 1 -17.52 -7.45 28.05
CA MET A 1 -16.98 -6.21 28.64
C MET A 1 -15.48 -6.23 28.44
N LEU A 2 -14.92 -5.33 27.63
CA LEU A 2 -13.47 -5.15 27.52
C LEU A 2 -13.01 -4.29 28.71
N PRO A 3 -11.97 -4.70 29.47
CA PRO A 3 -11.45 -3.90 30.57
C PRO A 3 -10.85 -2.58 30.05
N ASN A 4 -10.85 -1.55 30.90
CA ASN A 4 -10.41 -0.18 30.63
C ASN A 4 -8.99 -0.11 30.00
N LEU A 5 -8.92 -0.14 28.67
CA LEU A 5 -7.74 0.14 27.86
C LEU A 5 -7.50 1.66 27.83
N LYS A 6 -6.92 2.21 28.92
CA LYS A 6 -6.78 3.66 29.16
C LYS A 6 -5.97 4.46 28.12
N CYS A 7 -5.24 3.80 27.21
CA CYS A 7 -4.36 4.47 26.22
C CYS A 7 -4.65 4.13 24.76
N PHE A 8 -5.68 3.30 24.49
CA PHE A 8 -5.99 2.91 23.12
C PHE A 8 -7.14 3.75 22.57
N SER A 9 -6.88 4.46 21.47
CA SER A 9 -7.97 4.82 20.57
C SER A 9 -8.42 3.54 19.88
N LEU A 10 -9.35 2.81 20.49
CA LEU A 10 -10.13 1.78 19.81
C LEU A 10 -11.00 2.47 18.75
N LYS A 11 -10.42 2.72 17.57
CA LYS A 11 -11.22 2.89 16.36
C LYS A 11 -11.63 1.50 15.91
N SER A 12 -12.68 0.98 16.53
CA SER A 12 -13.34 -0.23 16.08
C SER A 12 -14.06 0.07 14.75
N TYR A 13 -13.38 -0.16 13.63
CA TYR A 13 -14.09 -0.42 12.38
C TYR A 13 -14.60 -1.86 12.45
N PHE A 14 -15.82 -2.03 12.95
CA PHE A 14 -16.51 -3.31 12.88
C PHE A 14 -17.02 -3.50 11.46
N GLN A 15 -16.24 -4.16 10.60
CA GLN A 15 -16.79 -4.75 9.39
C GLN A 15 -17.04 -6.23 9.68
N PHE A 16 -18.26 -6.54 10.13
CA PHE A 16 -18.70 -7.91 10.39
C PHE A 16 -18.84 -8.65 9.06
N GLN A 17 -17.89 -9.50 8.70
CA GLN A 17 -18.14 -10.61 7.79
C GLN A 17 -17.62 -11.91 8.39
N GLN A 18 -18.60 -12.70 8.87
CA GLN A 18 -18.59 -14.12 9.19
C GLN A 18 -17.51 -14.67 10.15
N TYR A 19 -18.01 -15.27 11.23
CA TYR A 19 -17.30 -15.78 12.39
C TYR A 19 -16.14 -16.74 12.07
N GLU A 20 -14.91 -16.32 12.44
CA GLU A 20 -13.92 -17.13 13.17
C GLU A 20 -12.67 -16.34 13.63
N GLN A 21 -12.48 -15.09 13.19
CA GLN A 21 -11.38 -14.24 13.66
C GLN A 21 -11.89 -12.81 13.87
N ILE A 22 -11.69 -12.24 15.07
CA ILE A 22 -11.95 -10.80 15.30
C ILE A 22 -10.63 -10.07 14.98
N PRO A 23 -10.50 -9.46 13.79
CA PRO A 23 -9.36 -8.62 13.48
C PRO A 23 -9.32 -7.43 14.46
N LEU A 24 -8.36 -7.43 15.38
CA LEU A 24 -8.18 -6.32 16.31
C LEU A 24 -7.23 -5.29 15.71
N LEU A 25 -7.78 -4.13 15.30
CA LEU A 25 -7.02 -2.93 14.95
C LEU A 25 -6.85 -2.04 16.19
N LEU A 26 -5.64 -1.98 16.73
CA LEU A 26 -5.28 -1.03 17.77
C LEU A 26 -4.44 0.09 17.15
N ARG A 27 -4.80 1.35 17.43
CA ARG A 27 -4.02 2.53 17.06
C ARG A 27 -3.56 3.28 18.29
N HIS A 28 -2.25 3.30 18.52
CA HIS A 28 -1.63 4.07 19.60
C HIS A 28 -1.03 5.38 19.05
N ARG A 29 -1.13 6.46 19.83
CA ARG A 29 -0.49 7.75 19.54
C ARG A 29 0.67 7.94 20.53
N ASN A 30 1.84 8.33 20.04
CA ASN A 30 3.00 8.79 20.85
C ASN A 30 3.74 7.72 21.67
N ARG A 31 3.68 6.43 21.29
CA ARG A 31 4.51 5.38 21.91
C ARG A 31 4.80 4.27 20.91
N ILE A 32 6.04 3.78 20.91
CA ILE A 32 6.44 2.60 20.15
C ILE A 32 5.67 1.39 20.64
N ILE A 33 5.01 0.71 19.70
CA ILE A 33 4.54 -0.65 19.91
C ILE A 33 5.69 -1.58 19.50
N ASP A 34 6.33 -2.18 20.49
CA ASP A 34 7.30 -3.25 20.39
C ASP A 34 6.70 -4.55 21.01
N GLY A 35 7.46 -5.64 21.01
CA GLY A 35 7.03 -6.89 21.65
C GLY A 35 6.69 -6.70 23.13
N THR A 36 7.46 -5.89 23.87
CA THR A 36 7.20 -5.62 25.30
C THR A 36 5.85 -4.94 25.51
N CYS A 37 5.53 -3.93 24.70
CA CYS A 37 4.26 -3.22 24.68
C CYS A 37 3.12 -4.16 24.32
N VAL A 38 3.29 -4.99 23.29
CA VAL A 38 2.31 -6.02 22.92
C VAL A 38 2.07 -6.98 24.08
N GLN A 39 3.11 -7.46 24.76
CA GLN A 39 2.95 -8.36 25.91
C GLN A 39 2.17 -7.69 27.05
N ASN A 40 2.65 -6.53 27.51
CA ASN A 40 2.16 -5.90 28.74
C ASN A 40 0.81 -5.22 28.58
N ASP A 41 0.59 -4.54 27.44
CA ASP A 41 -0.56 -3.66 27.25
C ASP A 41 -1.68 -4.35 26.46
N ILE A 42 -1.39 -5.44 25.78
CA ILE A 42 -2.34 -6.14 24.90
C ILE A 42 -2.53 -7.60 25.33
N LEU A 43 -1.49 -8.43 25.32
CA LEU A 43 -1.60 -9.87 25.53
C LEU A 43 -1.98 -10.24 26.97
N VAL A 44 -1.50 -9.49 27.98
CA VAL A 44 -1.92 -9.66 29.39
C VAL A 44 -3.42 -9.43 29.57
N HIS A 45 -4.01 -8.52 28.79
CA HIS A 45 -5.42 -8.16 28.90
C HIS A 45 -6.33 -8.92 27.93
N ILE A 46 -5.76 -9.42 26.83
CA ILE A 46 -6.44 -10.13 25.75
C ILE A 46 -5.60 -11.36 25.36
N PRO A 47 -5.50 -12.38 26.23
CA PRO A 47 -4.63 -13.53 26.01
C PRO A 47 -5.02 -14.35 24.78
N GLN A 48 -6.24 -14.20 24.26
CA GLN A 48 -6.69 -14.85 23.03
C GLN A 48 -5.89 -14.40 21.79
N LEU A 49 -5.25 -13.24 21.81
CA LEU A 49 -4.39 -12.78 20.72
C LEU A 49 -3.11 -13.63 20.54
N HIS A 50 -2.78 -14.50 21.50
CA HIS A 50 -1.77 -15.53 21.28
C HIS A 50 -2.18 -16.56 20.23
N SER A 51 -3.49 -16.76 20.01
CA SER A 51 -4.02 -17.76 19.08
C SER A 51 -4.90 -17.17 17.96
N LEU A 52 -5.19 -15.87 17.99
CA LEU A 52 -6.02 -15.18 17.00
C LEU A 52 -5.17 -14.34 16.03
N THR A 53 -5.69 -14.16 14.82
CA THR A 53 -5.13 -13.22 13.84
C THR A 53 -5.32 -11.78 14.31
N PHE A 54 -4.28 -10.94 14.20
CA PHE A 54 -4.30 -9.54 14.64
C PHE A 54 -3.48 -8.62 13.72
N TYR A 55 -3.78 -7.32 13.76
CA TYR A 55 -3.01 -6.25 13.13
C TYR A 55 -3.04 -5.00 14.02
N VAL A 56 -1.93 -4.67 14.62
CA VAL A 56 -1.79 -3.53 15.54
C VAL A 56 -0.90 -2.49 14.88
N SER A 57 -1.30 -1.22 14.87
CA SER A 57 -0.45 -0.14 14.35
C SER A 57 -0.30 1.03 15.32
N SER A 58 0.80 1.77 15.19
CA SER A 58 1.07 2.94 16.03
C SER A 58 1.82 4.00 15.26
N TYR A 59 1.51 5.26 15.55
CA TYR A 59 2.24 6.41 15.05
C TYR A 59 3.25 6.88 16.08
N ILE A 60 4.49 7.07 15.63
CA ILE A 60 5.64 7.30 16.48
C ILE A 60 6.62 8.29 15.88
N ASP A 61 7.39 8.95 16.75
CA ASP A 61 8.50 9.80 16.37
C ASP A 61 9.70 8.92 15.96
N ILE A 62 10.35 9.26 14.84
CA ILE A 62 11.39 8.44 14.19
C ILE A 62 12.64 8.28 15.06
N ARG A 63 12.87 9.19 16.02
CA ARG A 63 14.07 9.23 16.86
C ARG A 63 14.38 7.93 17.61
N ASP A 64 13.39 7.05 17.78
CA ASP A 64 13.48 5.86 18.62
C ASP A 64 13.31 4.51 17.85
N LEU A 65 13.38 4.51 16.52
CA LEU A 65 12.98 3.36 15.68
C LEU A 65 14.13 2.56 15.04
N SER A 66 14.27 1.29 15.46
CA SER A 66 14.90 0.24 14.65
C SER A 66 13.91 -0.90 14.42
N ARG A 67 13.68 -1.25 13.15
CA ARG A 67 12.82 -2.36 12.75
C ARG A 67 13.34 -3.69 13.29
N GLU A 68 14.65 -3.88 13.24
CA GLU A 68 15.35 -5.07 13.71
C GLU A 68 15.16 -5.22 15.22
N HIS A 69 15.25 -4.12 15.96
CA HIS A 69 14.98 -4.11 17.40
C HIS A 69 13.54 -4.52 17.70
N ILE A 70 12.54 -3.95 17.01
CA ILE A 70 11.13 -4.29 17.22
C ILE A 70 10.87 -5.76 16.90
N GLN A 71 11.36 -6.25 15.76
CA GLN A 71 11.22 -7.66 15.41
C GLN A 71 11.90 -8.58 16.43
N GLN A 72 13.06 -8.19 16.95
CA GLN A 72 13.76 -8.95 17.99
C GLN A 72 12.97 -8.99 19.30
N THR A 73 12.33 -7.90 19.70
CA THR A 73 11.48 -7.90 20.91
C THR A 73 10.28 -8.84 20.77
N LEU A 74 9.69 -8.97 19.58
CA LEU A 74 8.62 -9.94 19.31
C LEU A 74 9.12 -11.39 19.41
N ILE A 75 10.30 -11.67 18.87
CA ILE A 75 10.94 -12.99 18.98
C ILE A 75 11.20 -13.33 20.46
N ASN A 76 11.70 -12.37 21.24
CA ASN A 76 12.04 -12.56 22.66
C ASN A 76 10.81 -12.90 23.53
N ILE A 77 9.61 -12.44 23.16
CA ILE A 77 8.36 -12.77 23.87
C ILE A 77 7.67 -14.03 23.32
N GLY A 78 8.32 -14.79 22.43
CA GLY A 78 7.80 -16.02 21.86
C GLY A 78 6.79 -15.82 20.72
N GLN A 79 6.64 -14.61 20.19
CA GLN A 79 5.75 -14.30 19.06
C GLN A 79 6.44 -14.57 17.72
N GLN A 80 6.72 -15.83 17.43
CA GLN A 80 7.39 -16.25 16.19
C GLN A 80 6.50 -16.14 14.94
N ASN A 81 5.18 -16.16 15.12
CA ASN A 81 4.19 -16.03 14.05
C ASN A 81 3.72 -14.58 13.88
N ALA A 82 4.61 -13.60 14.10
CA ALA A 82 4.31 -12.19 13.91
C ALA A 82 5.38 -11.50 13.06
N ALA A 83 4.93 -10.58 12.22
CA ALA A 83 5.78 -9.74 11.38
C ALA A 83 5.53 -8.26 11.65
N THR A 84 6.54 -7.46 11.30
CA THR A 84 6.52 -6.01 11.48
C THR A 84 6.73 -5.29 10.15
N ILE A 85 5.95 -4.24 9.92
CA ILE A 85 6.15 -3.22 8.89
C ILE A 85 6.40 -1.89 9.60
N VAL A 86 7.38 -1.12 9.11
CA VAL A 86 7.64 0.24 9.57
C VAL A 86 7.62 1.15 8.34
N ASN A 87 6.70 2.11 8.32
CA ASN A 87 6.55 3.07 7.24
C ASN A 87 6.97 4.45 7.74
N TYR A 88 7.90 5.10 7.05
CA TYR A 88 8.36 6.44 7.39
C TYR A 88 7.48 7.47 6.67
N LEU A 89 6.47 7.99 7.37
CA LEU A 89 5.44 8.88 6.82
C LEU A 89 5.90 10.35 6.71
N SER A 90 6.84 10.79 7.54
CA SER A 90 7.49 12.11 7.42
C SER A 90 8.89 12.10 8.02
N MET A 91 9.60 13.23 8.04
CA MET A 91 10.89 13.36 8.75
C MET A 91 10.82 13.05 10.25
N TYR A 92 9.63 13.14 10.86
CA TYR A 92 9.43 12.98 12.30
C TYR A 92 8.36 11.97 12.65
N THR A 93 7.79 11.26 11.68
CA THR A 93 6.66 10.37 11.94
C THR A 93 6.80 9.09 11.15
N ALA A 94 6.66 7.97 11.86
CA ALA A 94 6.54 6.65 11.26
C ALA A 94 5.31 5.93 11.80
N GLU A 95 4.78 5.01 10.99
CA GLU A 95 3.81 4.02 11.43
C GLU A 95 4.51 2.68 11.61
N CYS A 96 4.47 2.12 12.83
CA CYS A 96 4.89 0.75 13.10
C CYS A 96 3.66 -0.13 13.20
N SER A 97 3.62 -1.20 12.39
CA SER A 97 2.55 -2.18 12.34
C SER A 97 3.07 -3.57 12.66
N ILE A 98 2.42 -4.27 13.59
CA ILE A 98 2.71 -5.65 13.99
C ILE A 98 1.49 -6.50 13.69
N PHE A 99 1.67 -7.64 13.04
CA PHE A 99 0.58 -8.52 12.66
C PHE A 99 0.95 -9.99 12.69
N SER A 100 -0.06 -10.82 12.88
CA SER A 100 0.06 -12.27 12.84
C SER A 100 0.27 -12.80 11.42
N LEU A 101 0.99 -13.92 11.31
CA LEU A 101 1.17 -14.69 10.09
C LEU A 101 0.36 -16.00 10.12
N PRO A 102 -0.28 -16.41 8.99
CA PRO A 102 -0.42 -15.64 7.75
C PRO A 102 -1.31 -14.41 7.95
N PHE A 103 -1.04 -13.34 7.19
CA PHE A 103 -1.85 -12.13 7.25
C PHE A 103 -3.23 -12.40 6.61
N ALA A 104 -4.30 -12.37 7.39
CA ALA A 104 -5.64 -12.79 6.94
C ALA A 104 -6.63 -11.64 6.67
N PHE A 105 -6.15 -10.39 6.59
CA PHE A 105 -7.00 -9.25 6.26
C PHE A 105 -7.01 -9.00 4.76
N ASP A 106 -8.14 -8.48 4.27
CA ASP A 106 -8.31 -8.09 2.87
C ASP A 106 -7.75 -6.69 2.56
N TYR A 107 -7.48 -5.91 3.61
CA TYR A 107 -6.99 -4.54 3.54
C TYR A 107 -5.66 -4.38 4.28
N LEU A 108 -4.68 -3.78 3.60
CA LEU A 108 -3.42 -3.34 4.21
C LEU A 108 -3.27 -1.81 4.02
N PRO A 109 -3.43 -1.01 5.08
CA PRO A 109 -3.21 0.43 5.01
C PRO A 109 -1.72 0.77 4.97
N CYS A 110 -1.39 1.84 4.23
CA CYS A 110 -0.11 2.55 4.26
C CYS A 110 1.11 1.63 4.21
N LEU A 111 1.47 1.15 3.02
CA LEU A 111 2.70 0.40 2.78
C LEU A 111 3.76 1.31 2.14
N GLY A 112 4.91 1.46 2.78
CA GLY A 112 6.07 2.18 2.23
C GLY A 112 6.98 1.28 1.39
N ASN A 113 8.15 1.81 1.03
CA ASN A 113 9.19 1.17 0.22
C ASN A 113 9.76 -0.12 0.85
N ILE A 114 9.69 -0.23 2.19
CA ILE A 114 10.30 -1.32 2.95
C ILE A 114 9.21 -2.13 3.66
N PHE A 115 8.93 -3.31 3.13
CA PHE A 115 8.03 -4.30 3.73
C PHE A 115 8.62 -5.71 3.63
N PRO A 116 8.22 -6.65 4.51
CA PRO A 116 8.80 -7.99 4.53
C PRO A 116 8.49 -8.77 3.25
N ASN A 117 9.37 -9.68 2.86
CA ASN A 117 9.18 -10.55 1.69
C ASN A 117 8.19 -11.68 2.02
N ILE A 118 6.91 -11.33 2.13
CA ILE A 118 5.80 -12.21 2.51
C ILE A 118 4.71 -12.10 1.46
N VAL A 119 4.04 -13.21 1.16
CA VAL A 119 2.87 -13.22 0.27
C VAL A 119 1.61 -12.98 1.10
N PHE A 120 0.93 -11.87 0.82
CA PHE A 120 -0.32 -11.46 1.42
C PHE A 120 -1.49 -12.02 0.60
N ASN A 121 -1.76 -13.32 0.78
CA ASN A 121 -2.74 -14.06 -0.03
C ASN A 121 -4.17 -13.53 0.03
N TYR A 122 -4.54 -12.81 1.09
CA TYR A 122 -5.91 -12.33 1.31
C TYR A 122 -6.10 -10.86 0.95
N VAL A 123 -5.01 -10.10 0.80
CA VAL A 123 -5.08 -8.65 0.56
C VAL A 123 -5.57 -8.38 -0.86
N THR A 124 -6.70 -7.70 -0.94
CA THR A 124 -7.30 -7.22 -2.20
C THR A 124 -7.30 -5.71 -2.31
N TYR A 125 -7.15 -4.99 -1.18
CA TYR A 125 -7.03 -3.53 -1.14
C TYR A 125 -5.69 -3.14 -0.52
N LEU A 126 -4.87 -2.43 -1.29
CA LEU A 126 -3.59 -1.91 -0.85
C LEU A 126 -3.54 -0.39 -1.00
N LEU A 127 -3.10 0.28 0.06
CA LEU A 127 -2.71 1.68 0.03
C LEU A 127 -1.19 1.74 0.20
N VAL A 128 -0.48 2.33 -0.75
CA VAL A 128 0.96 2.59 -0.65
C VAL A 128 1.21 4.09 -0.48
N GLU A 129 2.09 4.42 0.46
CA GLU A 129 2.43 5.81 0.80
C GLU A 129 3.88 5.85 1.28
N ASP A 130 4.67 6.75 0.72
CA ASP A 130 6.06 6.98 1.14
C ASP A 130 6.49 8.42 0.79
N ASN A 131 7.56 8.87 1.42
CA ASN A 131 8.25 10.12 1.12
C ASN A 131 9.27 9.99 -0.01
N ASP A 132 9.72 8.78 -0.34
CA ASP A 132 10.66 8.55 -1.43
C ASP A 132 9.96 7.95 -2.64
N GLY A 133 10.32 8.39 -3.86
CA GLY A 133 9.70 7.92 -5.10
C GLY A 133 9.81 6.41 -5.30
N PHE A 134 8.71 5.77 -5.71
CA PHE A 134 8.66 4.31 -5.90
C PHE A 134 9.27 3.90 -7.24
N LYS A 135 10.35 3.12 -7.22
CA LYS A 135 10.99 2.59 -8.43
C LYS A 135 10.22 1.40 -9.03
N HIS A 136 10.60 0.97 -10.23
CA HIS A 136 9.93 -0.15 -10.91
C HIS A 136 9.98 -1.46 -10.09
N GLU A 137 11.09 -1.73 -9.39
CA GLU A 137 11.27 -2.93 -8.56
C GLU A 137 10.31 -2.97 -7.37
N PHE A 138 9.88 -1.80 -6.89
CA PHE A 138 8.82 -1.72 -5.88
C PHE A 138 7.52 -2.31 -6.42
N PHE A 139 7.11 -1.92 -7.63
CA PHE A 139 5.90 -2.46 -8.26
C PHE A 139 6.03 -3.96 -8.56
N VAL A 140 7.21 -4.45 -8.96
CA VAL A 140 7.48 -5.90 -9.09
C VAL A 140 7.26 -6.62 -7.76
N ARG A 141 7.73 -6.05 -6.65
CA ARG A 141 7.52 -6.61 -5.31
C ARG A 141 6.05 -6.57 -4.90
N ILE A 142 5.31 -5.53 -5.26
CA ILE A 142 3.85 -5.47 -5.03
C ILE A 142 3.17 -6.63 -5.77
N ALA A 143 3.41 -6.79 -7.07
CA ALA A 143 2.76 -7.86 -7.84
C ALA A 143 3.03 -9.26 -7.28
N ARG A 144 4.25 -9.51 -6.80
CA ARG A 144 4.63 -10.79 -6.17
C ARG A 144 4.01 -11.01 -4.80
N SER A 145 3.89 -9.94 -4.01
CA SER A 145 3.44 -10.02 -2.62
C SER A 145 1.92 -9.97 -2.50
N PHE A 146 1.21 -9.42 -3.49
CA PHE A 146 -0.24 -9.20 -3.46
C PHE A 146 -0.91 -9.83 -4.70
N PRO A 147 -0.92 -11.16 -4.81
CA PRO A 147 -1.38 -11.84 -6.03
C PRO A 147 -2.87 -11.61 -6.33
N LEU A 148 -3.70 -11.31 -5.32
CA LEU A 148 -5.14 -11.05 -5.47
C LEU A 148 -5.52 -9.56 -5.43
N LEU A 149 -4.55 -8.66 -5.65
CA LEU A 149 -4.77 -7.22 -5.55
C LEU A 149 -5.84 -6.74 -6.55
N LYS A 150 -6.91 -6.13 -6.03
CA LYS A 150 -8.03 -5.55 -6.81
C LYS A 150 -8.03 -4.03 -6.81
N TYR A 151 -7.65 -3.44 -5.69
CA TYR A 151 -7.61 -1.99 -5.50
C TYR A 151 -6.22 -1.57 -5.05
N LEU A 152 -5.60 -0.68 -5.83
CA LEU A 152 -4.32 -0.07 -5.49
C LEU A 152 -4.47 1.45 -5.45
N ARG A 153 -4.11 2.05 -4.32
CA ARG A 153 -3.99 3.50 -4.19
C ARG A 153 -2.56 3.89 -3.84
N ILE A 154 -2.02 4.85 -4.59
CA ILE A 154 -0.64 5.32 -4.46
C ILE A 154 -0.67 6.80 -4.08
N PHE A 155 -0.07 7.11 -2.93
CA PHE A 155 0.12 8.47 -2.43
C PHE A 155 1.61 8.77 -2.35
N ASN A 156 2.11 9.54 -3.30
CA ASN A 156 3.51 9.96 -3.29
C ASN A 156 3.70 11.05 -4.35
N ILE A 157 4.06 12.26 -3.95
CA ILE A 157 4.22 13.38 -4.88
C ILE A 157 5.61 13.36 -5.53
N GLU A 158 6.57 12.64 -4.94
CA GLU A 158 7.94 12.56 -5.44
C GLU A 158 8.06 11.71 -6.71
N SER A 159 8.92 12.18 -7.63
CA SER A 159 9.21 11.50 -8.89
C SER A 159 10.17 10.32 -8.73
N GLN A 160 10.12 9.37 -9.66
CA GLN A 160 11.08 8.25 -9.71
C GLN A 160 12.50 8.73 -9.99
N VAL A 161 12.65 9.75 -10.84
CA VAL A 161 13.96 10.31 -11.25
C VAL A 161 14.72 10.91 -10.07
N LEU A 162 14.04 11.57 -9.15
CA LEU A 162 14.68 12.09 -7.92
C LEU A 162 15.11 10.94 -6.99
N ALA A 163 14.37 9.83 -6.94
CA ALA A 163 14.77 8.62 -6.22
C ALA A 163 15.99 7.94 -6.86
N ASP A 164 16.14 8.02 -8.18
CA ASP A 164 17.33 7.53 -8.90
C ASP A 164 18.57 8.40 -8.66
N MET A 165 18.41 9.72 -8.51
CA MET A 165 19.53 10.60 -8.15
C MET A 165 20.06 10.33 -6.74
N LYS A 166 19.20 9.96 -5.78
CA LYS A 166 19.61 9.60 -4.40
C LYS A 166 20.31 8.24 -4.29
N LEU A 167 20.10 7.34 -5.25
CA LEU A 167 20.60 5.95 -5.24
C LEU A 167 21.24 5.61 -6.60
N SER A 168 22.15 6.46 -7.05
CA SER A 168 22.84 6.29 -8.33
C SER A 168 23.92 5.22 -8.22
N SER A 169 23.57 3.98 -8.54
CA SER A 169 24.45 2.97 -9.18
C SER A 169 23.72 1.64 -9.33
N ASP A 170 22.79 1.54 -10.28
CA ASP A 170 22.70 0.30 -11.05
C ASP A 170 21.90 0.53 -12.34
N HIS A 171 22.63 0.62 -13.44
CA HIS A 171 22.06 0.67 -14.77
C HIS A 171 21.59 -0.72 -15.20
N SER A 172 20.46 -0.75 -15.92
CA SER A 172 20.16 -1.71 -17.01
C SER A 172 19.63 -3.10 -16.68
N GLN A 173 18.86 -3.29 -15.61
CA GLN A 173 17.95 -4.45 -15.61
C GLN A 173 16.73 -4.13 -16.49
N SER A 174 16.66 -4.79 -17.65
CA SER A 174 15.41 -4.96 -18.40
C SER A 174 14.45 -5.72 -17.50
N TYR A 175 13.61 -4.97 -16.78
CA TYR A 175 12.58 -5.60 -15.98
C TYR A 175 11.52 -6.20 -16.91
N SER A 176 11.18 -7.44 -16.63
CA SER A 176 10.02 -8.08 -17.25
C SER A 176 8.76 -7.29 -16.94
N MET A 177 7.86 -7.20 -17.91
CA MET A 177 6.52 -6.64 -17.73
C MET A 177 5.85 -7.20 -16.46
N ILE A 178 5.27 -6.31 -15.66
CA ILE A 178 4.60 -6.68 -14.40
C ILE A 178 3.15 -7.07 -14.71
N GLU A 179 2.68 -8.19 -14.14
CA GLU A 179 1.29 -8.61 -14.29
C GLU A 179 0.47 -8.29 -13.03
N TYR A 180 -0.67 -7.64 -13.24
CA TYR A 180 -1.68 -7.37 -12.21
C TYR A 180 -3.02 -7.95 -12.66
N PRO A 181 -3.20 -9.27 -12.62
CA PRO A 181 -4.32 -9.96 -13.26
C PRO A 181 -5.69 -9.61 -12.66
N HIS A 182 -5.72 -9.15 -11.41
CA HIS A 182 -6.97 -8.87 -10.69
C HIS A 182 -7.20 -7.38 -10.41
N LEU A 183 -6.28 -6.49 -10.79
CA LEU A 183 -6.39 -5.07 -10.49
C LEU A 183 -7.55 -4.45 -11.28
N THR A 184 -8.60 -4.07 -10.58
CA THR A 184 -9.81 -3.45 -11.16
C THR A 184 -9.85 -1.94 -10.99
N SER A 185 -9.20 -1.42 -9.95
CA SER A 185 -9.21 0.00 -9.63
C SER A 185 -7.81 0.49 -9.27
N LEU A 186 -7.37 1.53 -9.96
CA LEU A 186 -6.12 2.23 -9.70
C LEU A 186 -6.40 3.69 -9.33
N ASP A 187 -5.91 4.12 -8.18
CA ASP A 187 -5.99 5.50 -7.71
C ASP A 187 -4.58 6.07 -7.52
N VAL A 188 -4.25 7.03 -8.38
CA VAL A 188 -2.95 7.71 -8.45
C VAL A 188 -3.15 9.23 -8.52
N SER A 189 -4.31 9.72 -8.06
CA SER A 189 -4.64 11.15 -8.12
C SER A 189 -3.80 12.02 -7.20
N HIS A 190 -3.19 11.42 -6.18
CA HIS A 190 -2.23 12.07 -5.27
C HIS A 190 -0.81 11.52 -5.48
N GLY A 191 -0.57 10.93 -6.66
CA GLY A 191 0.69 10.34 -7.07
C GLY A 191 1.38 11.15 -8.16
N HIS A 192 2.70 11.01 -8.25
CA HIS A 192 3.47 11.47 -9.40
C HIS A 192 3.04 10.76 -10.69
N GLN A 193 3.15 11.45 -11.82
CA GLN A 193 2.73 10.93 -13.13
C GLN A 193 3.48 9.66 -13.57
N ASP A 194 4.69 9.43 -13.06
CA ASP A 194 5.48 8.24 -13.39
C ASP A 194 4.73 6.96 -13.00
N TYR A 195 3.95 7.00 -11.91
CA TYR A 195 3.15 5.85 -11.48
C TYR A 195 2.03 5.55 -12.46
N LEU A 196 1.38 6.57 -13.04
CA LEU A 196 0.46 6.37 -14.16
C LEU A 196 1.18 5.69 -15.33
N GLU A 197 2.39 6.12 -15.66
CA GLU A 197 3.15 5.48 -16.74
C GLU A 197 3.47 4.02 -16.44
N GLN A 198 3.82 3.67 -15.19
CA GLN A 198 4.11 2.28 -14.80
C GLN A 198 2.92 1.34 -15.08
N PHE A 199 1.68 1.78 -14.83
CA PHE A 199 0.49 0.93 -15.01
C PHE A 199 -0.15 1.05 -16.40
N LEU A 200 -0.14 2.24 -17.01
CA LEU A 200 -0.80 2.44 -18.29
C LEU A 200 0.06 1.97 -19.46
N ASN A 201 1.39 2.04 -19.37
CA ASN A 201 2.27 1.60 -20.45
C ASN A 201 2.30 0.06 -20.51
N GLU A 202 1.84 -0.51 -21.61
CA GLU A 202 1.74 -1.96 -21.80
C GLU A 202 3.09 -2.68 -21.82
N THR A 203 4.19 -1.97 -22.06
CA THR A 203 5.55 -2.54 -21.98
C THR A 203 6.03 -2.67 -20.53
N LYS A 204 5.44 -1.91 -19.60
CA LYS A 204 5.79 -1.92 -18.17
C LYS A 204 4.83 -2.80 -17.36
N ALA A 205 3.53 -2.75 -17.65
CA ALA A 205 2.54 -3.53 -16.93
C ALA A 205 1.39 -4.04 -17.80
N TYR A 206 0.95 -5.26 -17.49
CA TYR A 206 -0.27 -5.87 -17.99
C TYR A 206 -1.36 -5.83 -16.91
N VAL A 207 -2.36 -4.98 -17.13
CA VAL A 207 -3.53 -4.78 -16.26
C VAL A 207 -4.81 -5.16 -17.02
N PRO A 208 -5.16 -6.45 -17.15
CA PRO A 208 -6.28 -6.90 -17.97
C PRO A 208 -7.66 -6.49 -17.41
N CYS A 209 -7.77 -6.31 -16.09
CA CYS A 209 -9.04 -6.05 -15.42
C CYS A 209 -9.27 -4.60 -15.01
N LEU A 210 -8.38 -3.67 -15.38
CA LEU A 210 -8.48 -2.27 -14.96
C LEU A 210 -9.72 -1.61 -15.56
N THR A 211 -10.73 -1.35 -14.74
CA THR A 211 -11.99 -0.71 -15.14
C THR A 211 -12.18 0.67 -14.54
N GLU A 212 -11.55 0.97 -13.41
CA GLU A 212 -11.63 2.28 -12.74
C GLU A 212 -10.23 2.91 -12.63
N LEU A 213 -10.09 4.14 -13.12
CA LEU A 213 -8.87 4.93 -13.01
C LEU A 213 -9.17 6.27 -12.35
N LYS A 214 -8.45 6.59 -11.28
CA LYS A 214 -8.44 7.93 -10.68
C LYS A 214 -7.08 8.57 -10.87
N ALA A 215 -7.07 9.73 -11.52
CA ALA A 215 -5.84 10.41 -11.92
C ALA A 215 -6.06 11.91 -11.98
N LEU A 216 -4.96 12.67 -11.98
CA LEU A 216 -4.99 14.07 -12.40
C LEU A 216 -5.00 14.13 -13.93
N TYR A 217 -5.88 14.96 -14.50
CA TYR A 217 -5.98 15.11 -15.94
C TYR A 217 -4.68 15.58 -16.60
N PRO A 218 -3.92 16.55 -16.05
CA PRO A 218 -2.62 16.94 -16.59
C PRO A 218 -1.64 15.76 -16.67
N HIS A 219 -1.57 14.92 -15.63
CA HIS A 219 -0.68 13.76 -15.62
C HIS A 219 -1.09 12.73 -16.68
N LEU A 220 -2.39 12.47 -16.81
CA LEU A 220 -2.90 11.55 -17.81
C LEU A 220 -2.61 12.04 -19.23
N LYS A 221 -2.77 13.35 -19.48
CA LYS A 221 -2.44 14.00 -20.76
C LYS A 221 -0.94 13.88 -21.08
N ILE A 222 -0.06 14.03 -20.09
CA ILE A 222 1.39 13.85 -20.27
C ILE A 222 1.72 12.40 -20.60
N VAL A 223 1.27 11.44 -19.79
CA VAL A 223 1.59 10.01 -19.94
C VAL A 223 1.10 9.43 -21.26
N THR A 224 -0.08 9.87 -21.71
CA THR A 224 -0.69 9.44 -22.98
C THR A 224 -0.24 10.26 -24.19
N ASN A 225 0.66 11.25 -24.00
CA ASN A 225 1.05 12.22 -25.02
C ASN A 225 -0.16 12.86 -25.72
N ASN A 226 -0.98 13.58 -24.97
CA ASN A 226 -2.25 14.14 -25.45
C ASN A 226 -3.17 13.08 -26.06
N PHE A 227 -3.27 11.90 -25.44
CA PHE A 227 -4.11 10.80 -25.92
C PHE A 227 -3.73 10.28 -27.33
N THR A 228 -2.44 10.31 -27.67
CA THR A 228 -1.93 9.81 -28.97
C THR A 228 -0.97 8.64 -28.85
N ARG A 229 -0.40 8.37 -27.67
CA ARG A 229 0.59 7.31 -27.43
C ARG A 229 -0.04 5.93 -27.60
N GLU A 230 0.56 5.02 -28.37
CA GLU A 230 -0.03 3.69 -28.61
C GLU A 230 0.22 2.74 -27.43
N GLU A 231 1.38 2.83 -26.79
CA GLU A 231 1.80 1.92 -25.72
C GLU A 231 0.90 2.02 -24.48
N THR A 232 0.23 3.16 -24.28
CA THR A 232 -0.73 3.33 -23.17
C THR A 232 -2.17 2.99 -23.57
N ARG A 233 -2.46 2.86 -24.87
CA ARG A 233 -3.83 2.74 -25.38
C ARG A 233 -4.49 1.43 -24.98
N ARG A 234 -3.76 0.30 -25.03
CA ARG A 234 -4.33 -1.02 -24.70
C ARG A 234 -4.87 -1.09 -23.26
N ASN A 235 -4.14 -0.54 -22.30
CA ASN A 235 -4.58 -0.53 -20.90
C ASN A 235 -5.69 0.50 -20.66
N CYS A 236 -5.59 1.69 -21.26
CA CYS A 236 -6.64 2.70 -21.20
C CYS A 236 -7.97 2.23 -21.80
N ALA A 237 -7.95 1.45 -22.88
CA ALA A 237 -9.17 0.98 -23.55
C ALA A 237 -10.10 0.12 -22.68
N LYS A 238 -9.60 -0.45 -21.58
CA LYS A 238 -10.36 -1.28 -20.63
C LYS A 238 -11.09 -0.46 -19.57
N VAL A 239 -10.68 0.80 -19.36
CA VAL A 239 -11.21 1.68 -18.32
C VAL A 239 -12.63 2.09 -18.70
N LYS A 240 -13.57 1.82 -17.79
CA LYS A 240 -15.01 2.14 -17.88
C LYS A 240 -15.40 3.33 -17.02
N GLN A 241 -14.55 3.69 -16.08
CA GLN A 241 -14.77 4.82 -15.20
C GLN A 241 -13.47 5.60 -15.01
N LEU A 242 -13.49 6.86 -15.43
CA LEU A 242 -12.39 7.79 -15.28
C LEU A 242 -12.81 8.90 -14.32
N ILE A 243 -12.10 9.03 -13.20
CA ILE A 243 -12.41 10.00 -12.15
C ILE A 243 -11.25 11.00 -12.07
N PHE A 244 -11.59 12.27 -12.28
CA PHE A 244 -10.69 13.39 -12.08
C PHE A 244 -11.03 14.13 -10.79
N PHE A 245 -10.01 14.59 -10.08
CA PHE A 245 -10.18 15.38 -8.86
C PHE A 245 -10.32 16.89 -9.11
N GLU A 246 -10.12 17.33 -10.35
CA GLU A 246 -10.17 18.72 -10.77
C GLU A 246 -11.31 18.95 -11.78
N GLN A 247 -11.87 20.16 -11.79
CA GLN A 247 -12.89 20.56 -12.74
C GLN A 247 -12.27 20.73 -14.13
N LEU A 248 -12.84 20.08 -15.15
CA LEU A 248 -12.32 20.10 -16.51
C LEU A 248 -13.10 21.08 -17.39
N ASP A 249 -12.38 22.02 -18.02
CA ASP A 249 -12.99 23.01 -18.91
C ASP A 249 -13.25 22.46 -20.34
N ASN A 250 -12.69 21.30 -20.71
CA ASN A 250 -12.90 20.71 -22.02
C ASN A 250 -12.64 19.18 -22.02
N VAL A 251 -13.69 18.39 -22.17
CA VAL A 251 -13.74 16.95 -21.78
C VAL A 251 -13.74 16.00 -22.99
N GLN A 252 -13.73 16.51 -24.23
CA GLN A 252 -14.02 15.66 -25.39
C GLN A 252 -12.81 14.93 -26.00
N ASP A 253 -11.58 15.33 -25.70
CA ASP A 253 -10.40 14.87 -26.46
C ASP A 253 -9.98 13.42 -26.17
N TYR A 254 -10.47 12.81 -25.09
CA TYR A 254 -10.00 11.50 -24.63
C TYR A 254 -10.97 10.34 -24.90
N TYR A 255 -12.20 10.58 -25.38
CA TYR A 255 -13.18 9.50 -25.60
C TYR A 255 -12.69 8.44 -26.59
N HIS A 256 -11.96 8.85 -27.64
CA HIS A 256 -11.35 7.90 -28.59
C HIS A 256 -10.27 7.03 -27.94
N TYR A 257 -9.67 7.51 -26.86
CA TYR A 257 -8.61 6.84 -26.13
C TYR A 257 -9.13 5.92 -25.02
N PHE A 258 -10.35 6.17 -24.56
CA PHE A 258 -11.08 5.40 -23.57
C PHE A 258 -12.44 4.94 -24.12
N PRO A 259 -12.47 4.05 -25.13
CA PRO A 259 -13.70 3.63 -25.81
C PRO A 259 -14.73 2.89 -24.93
N SER A 260 -14.37 2.55 -23.69
CA SER A 260 -15.25 1.83 -22.75
C SER A 260 -15.93 2.74 -21.72
N LEU A 261 -15.67 4.05 -21.74
CA LEU A 261 -16.39 5.06 -20.92
C LEU A 261 -17.83 5.24 -21.40
#